data_AF-A0A397ISS6-F1
#
_entry.id   AF-A0A397ISS6-F1
#
_cell.length_a   1.000
_cell.length_b   1.000
_cell.length_c   1.000
_cell.angle_alpha   90.00
_cell.angle_beta   90.00
_cell.angle_gamma   90.00
#
_symmetry.space_group_name_H-M   'P 1'
#
loop_
_entity.id
_entity.type
_entity.pdbx_description
1 polymer ?
#
loop_
_entity_poly.entity_id
_entity_poly.type
_entity_poly.pdbx_seq_one_letter_code
_entity_poly.pdbx_strand_id
1 'polypeptide(L)'
;MASLFRDVKILLKNNSKSNISNIYDKNFIRKFHDIKIQHSILTSFPHSLVKRIPKNVKNLNIINLRIINFKHNLFTSENNIIKVSETIPSNKIKPVKPIIVNDKVEFIYEAEENNEFDEAEANESVAANNSAEAKAWQFKKEIRNVFENDREFYIKNYKAKINIELFKEFPAWLRGLGLKPLVPLFKGKSWLEIANMRMKELLKAGIVHLNLRRRVHRHLIRVRNELVKTEGISFRNEIPVSKKRQDIPALSLPAKYDVAIDLKCKLHSLADGAGLYAPYFKGLSWREILYLNDEKMKQLGITNVNAQQLLLRAFMTERTPHTKNEVAQEIFAKNASYYKENYVKKTNFELLEDFPAWLEGLGLKPLTMRFAGIPWQEIIKLRWSELKEMGIYNSYLRKRLVKHFMRIQRDMAAQNGIELSPEDSVMKEIPKMEENITAKIDFDVLENLPCWLNSIRDDYGRFAPFFEGFKWYEIIELSGEQLGKLGILDYETRRILLRGFKAQIRAFEVQKIDINEVVNKENSGDINKGSKKEISVYRNKIRNSKTNGN
;
A
#
# COMPACT_ATOMS: atom_id res chain seq x y z
N MET A 1 -24.10 2.99 -38.01
CA MET A 1 -23.67 3.76 -36.82
C MET A 1 -23.69 5.29 -36.97
N ALA A 2 -23.80 5.85 -38.19
CA ALA A 2 -23.90 7.30 -38.41
C ALA A 2 -25.33 7.89 -38.37
N SER A 3 -26.38 7.08 -38.21
CA SER A 3 -27.78 7.57 -38.17
C SER A 3 -28.33 7.87 -36.77
N LEU A 4 -27.68 7.39 -35.69
CA LEU A 4 -28.15 7.58 -34.30
C LEU A 4 -27.73 8.92 -33.67
N PHE A 5 -26.93 9.74 -34.38
CA PHE A 5 -26.43 11.02 -33.88
C PHE A 5 -27.14 12.26 -34.47
N ARG A 6 -28.11 12.07 -35.39
CA ARG A 6 -28.88 13.20 -35.95
C ARG A 6 -29.97 13.72 -35.01
N ASP A 7 -30.54 12.87 -34.16
CA ASP A 7 -31.71 13.26 -33.35
C ASP A 7 -31.37 14.04 -32.08
N VAL A 8 -30.08 14.10 -31.69
CA VAL A 8 -29.63 14.89 -30.52
C VAL A 8 -29.32 16.34 -30.89
N LYS A 9 -29.22 16.67 -32.19
CA LYS A 9 -28.79 17.99 -32.66
C LYS A 9 -29.92 19.03 -32.82
N ILE A 10 -31.18 18.66 -32.56
CA ILE A 10 -32.36 19.51 -32.84
C ILE A 10 -32.85 20.35 -31.64
N LEU A 11 -32.25 20.28 -30.44
CA LEU A 11 -32.77 21.02 -29.27
C LEU A 11 -31.86 22.09 -28.67
N LEU A 12 -30.93 22.66 -29.45
CA LEU A 12 -30.09 23.78 -28.98
C LEU A 12 -29.95 24.89 -30.03
N LYS A 13 -31.07 25.33 -30.59
CA LYS A 13 -31.16 26.65 -31.22
C LYS A 13 -32.48 27.31 -30.83
N ASN A 14 -32.38 28.58 -30.44
CA ASN A 14 -33.44 29.50 -30.04
C ASN A 14 -33.89 29.38 -28.57
N ASN A 15 -33.30 30.20 -27.71
CA ASN A 15 -34.06 31.30 -27.12
C ASN A 15 -33.14 32.36 -26.51
N SER A 16 -33.29 33.56 -27.06
CA SER A 16 -32.80 34.84 -26.59
C SER A 16 -33.45 35.23 -25.25
N LYS A 17 -32.67 35.90 -24.41
CA LYS A 17 -33.07 36.87 -23.36
C LYS A 17 -34.47 36.69 -22.75
N SER A 18 -34.55 36.08 -21.56
CA SER A 18 -35.34 36.59 -20.41
C SER A 18 -35.23 35.65 -19.20
N ASN A 19 -35.43 36.24 -18.03
CA ASN A 19 -35.39 35.64 -16.69
C ASN A 19 -36.12 34.30 -16.57
N ILE A 20 -35.41 33.27 -16.07
CA ILE A 20 -36.04 32.05 -15.54
C ILE A 20 -35.28 31.63 -14.27
N SER A 21 -35.71 32.14 -13.13
CA SER A 21 -35.71 31.39 -11.88
C SER A 21 -36.91 30.45 -11.90
N ASN A 22 -36.70 29.18 -11.53
CA ASN A 22 -37.68 28.10 -11.47
C ASN A 22 -38.15 27.57 -12.83
N ILE A 23 -37.58 26.43 -13.25
CA ILE A 23 -38.26 25.20 -13.68
C ILE A 23 -37.12 24.20 -13.99
N TYR A 24 -36.81 23.33 -13.03
CA TYR A 24 -36.10 22.09 -13.36
C TYR A 24 -37.15 21.13 -13.90
N ASP A 25 -37.11 20.93 -15.21
CA ASP A 25 -37.99 20.06 -15.95
C ASP A 25 -37.89 18.61 -15.43
N LYS A 26 -38.93 18.18 -14.70
CA LYS A 26 -39.06 16.81 -14.14
C LYS A 26 -38.97 15.74 -15.23
N ASN A 27 -39.23 16.06 -16.49
CA ASN A 27 -39.16 15.10 -17.59
C ASN A 27 -37.72 14.77 -18.02
N PHE A 28 -36.77 15.70 -17.83
CA PHE A 28 -35.36 15.46 -18.11
C PHE A 28 -34.73 14.49 -17.10
N ILE A 29 -35.09 14.63 -15.82
CA ILE A 29 -34.61 13.76 -14.73
C ILE A 29 -35.21 12.35 -14.85
N ARG A 30 -36.49 12.23 -15.27
CA ARG A 30 -37.14 10.92 -15.46
C ARG A 30 -36.55 10.14 -16.64
N LYS A 31 -36.29 10.80 -17.78
CA LYS A 31 -35.69 10.14 -18.96
C LYS A 31 -34.29 9.57 -18.70
N PHE A 32 -33.52 10.12 -17.76
CA PHE A 32 -32.21 9.57 -17.40
C PHE A 32 -32.30 8.34 -16.46
N HIS A 33 -33.39 8.21 -15.72
CA HIS A 33 -33.62 7.10 -14.79
C HIS A 33 -34.01 5.79 -15.50
N ASP A 34 -34.64 5.88 -16.68
CA ASP A 34 -35.18 4.72 -17.40
C ASP A 34 -34.25 4.13 -18.48
N ILE A 35 -33.04 4.68 -18.67
CA ILE A 35 -32.08 4.15 -19.64
C ILE A 35 -31.42 2.87 -19.07
N LYS A 36 -31.90 1.69 -19.49
CA LYS A 36 -31.16 0.42 -19.37
C LYS A 36 -29.97 0.45 -20.32
N ILE A 37 -28.77 0.72 -19.80
CA ILE A 37 -27.53 0.70 -20.58
C ILE A 37 -27.09 -0.75 -20.77
N GLN A 38 -27.17 -1.26 -22.01
CA GLN A 38 -26.60 -2.56 -22.37
C GLN A 38 -25.06 -2.50 -22.39
N HIS A 39 -24.44 -3.58 -21.93
CA HIS A 39 -23.00 -3.68 -21.62
C HIS A 39 -22.04 -3.36 -22.78
N SER A 40 -22.51 -3.37 -24.04
CA SER A 40 -21.69 -3.29 -25.25
C SER A 40 -21.32 -1.86 -25.72
N ILE A 41 -21.92 -0.81 -25.17
CA ILE A 41 -21.68 0.60 -25.62
C ILE A 41 -20.61 1.31 -24.75
N LEU A 42 -20.03 0.65 -23.75
CA LEU A 42 -19.31 1.31 -22.65
C LEU A 42 -17.80 1.57 -22.86
N THR A 43 -17.22 1.25 -24.02
CA THR A 43 -15.78 1.47 -24.27
C THR A 43 -15.42 2.87 -24.78
N SER A 44 -16.39 3.74 -25.08
CA SER A 44 -16.12 5.02 -25.76
C SER A 44 -16.91 6.23 -25.21
N PHE A 45 -17.17 6.30 -23.90
CA PHE A 45 -17.83 7.46 -23.30
C PHE A 45 -16.84 8.64 -23.10
N PRO A 46 -17.05 9.81 -23.73
CA PRO A 46 -16.12 10.94 -23.63
C PRO A 46 -16.08 11.53 -22.22
N HIS A 47 -14.87 11.67 -21.67
CA HIS A 47 -14.67 12.15 -20.30
C HIS A 47 -15.16 13.58 -20.06
N SER A 48 -15.32 14.38 -21.12
CA SER A 48 -15.82 15.76 -21.10
C SER A 48 -17.32 15.85 -20.76
N LEU A 49 -18.13 14.85 -21.11
CA LEU A 49 -19.57 14.84 -20.83
C LEU A 49 -19.87 14.52 -19.36
N VAL A 50 -19.09 13.63 -18.74
CA VAL A 50 -19.24 13.25 -17.31
C VAL A 50 -18.97 14.45 -16.38
N LYS A 51 -18.15 15.42 -16.80
CA LYS A 51 -17.83 16.62 -16.03
C LYS A 51 -18.98 17.64 -15.99
N ARG A 52 -19.91 17.60 -16.96
CA ARG A 52 -21.04 18.55 -17.04
C ARG A 52 -22.28 18.09 -16.27
N ILE A 53 -22.25 16.92 -15.63
CA ILE A 53 -23.38 16.40 -14.84
C ILE A 53 -23.42 17.07 -13.45
N PRO A 54 -24.53 17.72 -13.06
CA PRO A 54 -24.72 18.34 -11.75
C PRO A 54 -24.46 17.35 -10.60
N LYS A 55 -23.86 17.84 -9.50
CA LYS A 55 -23.39 16.99 -8.38
C LYS A 55 -24.51 16.17 -7.73
N ASN A 56 -25.73 16.69 -7.72
CA ASN A 56 -26.94 16.06 -7.19
C ASN A 56 -27.53 14.94 -8.07
N VAL A 57 -27.00 14.71 -9.29
CA VAL A 57 -27.46 13.67 -10.23
C VAL A 57 -26.46 12.49 -10.32
N LYS A 58 -25.34 12.55 -9.57
CA LYS A 58 -24.32 11.48 -9.56
C LYS A 58 -24.77 10.30 -8.70
N ASN A 59 -25.46 9.34 -9.28
CA ASN A 59 -25.78 8.06 -8.64
C ASN A 59 -24.57 7.08 -8.63
N LEU A 60 -24.63 6.04 -7.79
CA LEU A 60 -23.66 4.94 -7.61
C LEU A 60 -23.12 4.37 -8.92
N ASN A 61 -23.92 4.31 -9.99
CA ASN A 61 -23.49 3.77 -11.28
C ASN A 61 -22.41 4.64 -11.96
N ILE A 62 -22.47 5.97 -11.80
CA ILE A 62 -21.44 6.90 -12.32
C ILE A 62 -20.17 6.84 -11.47
N ILE A 63 -20.32 6.58 -10.16
CA ILE A 63 -19.20 6.36 -9.24
C ILE A 63 -18.48 5.04 -9.58
N ASN A 64 -19.23 3.98 -9.91
CA ASN A 64 -18.67 2.70 -10.35
C ASN A 64 -17.93 2.81 -11.70
N LEU A 65 -18.41 3.63 -12.65
CA LEU A 65 -17.69 3.91 -13.90
C LEU A 65 -16.33 4.59 -13.65
N ARG A 66 -16.26 5.50 -12.66
CA ARG A 66 -14.98 6.11 -12.22
C ARG A 66 -14.01 5.07 -11.64
N ILE A 67 -14.51 4.09 -10.90
CA ILE A 67 -13.70 3.03 -10.27
C ILE A 67 -13.19 2.03 -11.32
N ILE A 68 -13.98 1.72 -12.35
CA ILE A 68 -13.60 0.80 -13.43
C ILE A 68 -12.50 1.42 -14.31
N ASN A 69 -12.64 2.69 -14.73
CA ASN A 69 -11.61 3.35 -15.54
C ASN A 69 -10.29 3.58 -14.78
N PHE A 70 -10.31 3.68 -13.45
CA PHE A 70 -9.09 3.78 -12.66
C PHE A 70 -8.32 2.44 -12.56
N LYS A 71 -9.01 1.31 -12.75
CA LYS A 71 -8.41 -0.03 -12.66
C LYS A 71 -7.76 -0.52 -13.96
N HIS A 72 -8.14 0.02 -15.12
CA HIS A 72 -7.63 -0.44 -16.42
C HIS A 72 -6.36 0.26 -16.92
N ASN A 73 -5.79 1.24 -16.18
CA ASN A 73 -4.52 1.87 -16.51
C ASN A 73 -3.32 1.20 -15.81
N LEU A 74 -3.15 -0.11 -16.02
CA LEU A 74 -1.91 -0.83 -15.68
C LEU A 74 -1.40 -1.54 -16.94
N PHE A 75 -0.30 -0.99 -17.48
CA PHE A 75 0.71 -1.60 -18.34
C PHE A 75 0.31 -2.85 -19.14
N THR A 76 0.05 -2.66 -20.43
CA THR A 76 0.32 -3.68 -21.45
C THR A 76 1.82 -3.65 -21.76
N SER A 77 2.59 -4.58 -21.19
CA SER A 77 3.92 -4.91 -21.70
C SER A 77 3.77 -6.06 -22.69
N GLU A 78 3.86 -5.75 -23.97
CA GLU A 78 4.08 -6.75 -25.02
C GLU A 78 5.51 -7.31 -24.86
N ASN A 79 5.62 -8.58 -24.48
CA ASN A 79 6.88 -9.32 -24.58
C ASN A 79 6.76 -10.29 -25.74
N ASN A 80 7.46 -9.97 -26.82
CA ASN A 80 7.83 -10.91 -27.88
C ASN A 80 8.76 -11.96 -27.28
N ILE A 81 8.32 -13.22 -27.22
CA ILE A 81 9.17 -14.37 -26.92
C ILE A 81 9.52 -15.03 -28.25
N ILE A 82 10.80 -14.95 -28.61
CA ILE A 82 11.42 -15.76 -29.65
C ILE A 82 11.43 -17.20 -29.15
N LYS A 83 10.76 -18.10 -29.89
CA LYS A 83 10.88 -19.55 -29.72
C LYS A 83 12.25 -19.98 -30.21
N VAL A 84 13.03 -20.63 -29.35
CA VAL A 84 14.10 -21.54 -29.76
C VAL A 84 13.72 -22.92 -29.24
N SER A 85 13.56 -23.84 -30.17
CA SER A 85 13.43 -25.27 -29.95
C SER A 85 14.76 -25.86 -29.51
N GLU A 86 14.76 -26.75 -28.51
CA GLU A 86 15.07 -28.17 -28.70
C GLU A 86 15.06 -28.94 -27.37
N THR A 87 14.70 -30.20 -27.53
CA THR A 87 14.34 -31.23 -26.55
C THR A 87 15.56 -31.93 -25.96
N ILE A 88 15.59 -32.13 -24.63
CA ILE A 88 16.17 -33.33 -23.98
C ILE A 88 15.30 -33.68 -22.75
N PRO A 89 14.82 -34.93 -22.58
CA PRO A 89 14.08 -35.33 -21.39
C PRO A 89 15.04 -35.54 -20.20
N SER A 90 14.91 -34.69 -19.18
CA SER A 90 15.63 -34.78 -17.92
C SER A 90 15.00 -35.86 -17.02
N ASN A 91 15.39 -37.12 -17.19
CA ASN A 91 15.20 -38.17 -16.20
C ASN A 91 16.21 -39.28 -16.48
N LYS A 92 17.41 -39.19 -15.89
CA LYS A 92 18.41 -40.25 -15.61
C LYS A 92 19.80 -39.64 -15.37
N ILE A 93 19.97 -38.82 -14.33
CA ILE A 93 21.30 -38.50 -13.79
C ILE A 93 21.14 -38.34 -12.27
N LYS A 94 21.77 -39.22 -11.48
CA LYS A 94 21.90 -39.04 -10.02
C LYS A 94 23.22 -38.30 -9.76
N PRO A 95 23.23 -37.17 -9.04
CA PRO A 95 24.47 -36.49 -8.69
C PRO A 95 25.18 -37.21 -7.54
N VAL A 96 26.47 -37.50 -7.71
CA VAL A 96 27.39 -37.92 -6.64
C VAL A 96 28.21 -36.71 -6.16
N LYS A 97 28.69 -36.77 -4.91
CA LYS A 97 29.34 -35.68 -4.17
C LYS A 97 30.45 -34.95 -4.97
N PRO A 98 30.56 -33.62 -4.85
CA PRO A 98 31.65 -32.87 -5.46
C PRO A 98 32.99 -33.23 -4.80
N ILE A 99 34.01 -33.44 -5.63
CA ILE A 99 35.41 -33.50 -5.19
C ILE A 99 36.08 -32.22 -5.69
N ILE A 100 36.75 -31.51 -4.79
CA ILE A 100 37.50 -30.29 -5.12
C ILE A 100 38.95 -30.70 -5.38
N VAL A 101 39.42 -30.47 -6.60
CA VAL A 101 40.84 -30.56 -6.95
C VAL A 101 41.22 -29.27 -7.70
N ASN A 102 42.18 -28.51 -7.16
CA ASN A 102 42.75 -27.30 -7.76
C ASN A 102 41.73 -26.19 -8.15
N ASP A 103 40.86 -25.79 -7.22
CA ASP A 103 39.97 -24.60 -7.32
C ASP A 103 39.07 -24.52 -8.58
N LYS A 104 38.86 -25.64 -9.28
CA LYS A 104 37.83 -25.79 -10.31
C LYS A 104 36.91 -26.95 -9.94
N VAL A 105 35.61 -26.69 -10.02
CA VAL A 105 34.58 -27.72 -9.85
C VAL A 105 34.40 -28.43 -11.19
N GLU A 106 34.99 -29.61 -11.34
CA GLU A 106 34.78 -30.49 -12.49
C GLU A 106 33.76 -31.59 -12.12
N PHE A 107 32.75 -31.76 -12.97
CA PHE A 107 31.79 -32.84 -12.85
C PHE A 107 32.24 -33.99 -13.76
N ILE A 108 32.72 -35.08 -13.18
CA ILE A 108 32.97 -36.32 -13.91
C ILE A 108 31.64 -37.07 -13.97
N TYR A 109 31.15 -37.31 -15.17
CA TYR A 109 30.01 -38.18 -15.42
C TYR A 109 30.55 -39.55 -15.79
N GLU A 110 30.42 -40.53 -14.90
CA GLU A 110 30.60 -41.93 -15.27
C GLU A 110 29.38 -42.37 -16.07
N ALA A 111 29.60 -42.78 -17.32
CA ALA A 111 28.59 -43.50 -18.08
C ALA A 111 28.51 -44.92 -17.49
N GLU A 112 27.47 -45.20 -16.71
CA GLU A 112 27.15 -46.57 -16.31
C GLU A 112 26.82 -47.37 -17.58
N GLU A 113 27.75 -48.21 -18.02
CA GLU A 113 27.48 -49.27 -19.00
C GLU A 113 26.48 -50.26 -18.40
N ASN A 114 25.29 -50.29 -18.99
CA ASN A 114 24.34 -51.40 -19.05
C ASN A 114 24.23 -52.27 -17.77
N ASN A 115 23.76 -51.68 -16.68
CA ASN A 115 22.97 -52.45 -15.74
C ASN A 115 21.59 -52.66 -16.34
N GLU A 116 21.22 -53.93 -16.53
CA GLU A 116 19.89 -54.39 -16.94
C GLU A 116 18.86 -53.74 -16.00
N PHE A 117 18.23 -52.67 -16.51
CA PHE A 117 17.29 -51.85 -15.75
C PHE A 117 16.01 -52.66 -15.64
N ASP A 118 15.79 -53.24 -14.47
CA ASP A 118 14.65 -54.09 -14.19
C ASP A 118 13.36 -53.28 -14.42
N GLU A 119 12.69 -53.49 -15.56
CA GLU A 119 11.49 -52.74 -15.96
C GLU A 119 10.38 -52.82 -14.89
N ALA A 120 10.42 -53.85 -14.05
CA ALA A 120 9.54 -54.00 -12.90
C ALA A 120 9.71 -52.87 -11.87
N GLU A 121 10.94 -52.50 -11.51
CA GLU A 121 11.22 -51.46 -10.50
C GLU A 121 10.89 -50.06 -11.02
N ALA A 122 11.08 -49.84 -12.33
CA ALA A 122 10.67 -48.62 -13.02
C ALA A 122 9.14 -48.46 -13.00
N ASN A 123 8.40 -49.52 -13.33
CA ASN A 123 6.94 -49.51 -13.36
C ASN A 123 6.30 -49.36 -11.97
N GLU A 124 6.92 -49.94 -10.93
CA GLU A 124 6.47 -49.77 -9.55
C GLU A 124 6.65 -48.32 -9.06
N SER A 125 7.76 -47.66 -9.43
CA SER A 125 7.99 -46.25 -9.11
C SER A 125 6.97 -45.30 -9.78
N VAL A 126 6.56 -45.59 -11.02
CA VAL A 126 5.56 -44.80 -11.77
C VAL A 126 4.16 -44.99 -11.15
N ALA A 127 3.81 -46.21 -10.77
CA ALA A 127 2.54 -46.50 -10.10
C ALA A 127 2.44 -45.81 -8.72
N ALA A 128 3.54 -45.81 -7.95
CA ALA A 128 3.61 -45.11 -6.67
C ALA A 128 3.45 -43.58 -6.82
N ASN A 129 4.09 -42.99 -7.83
CA ASN A 129 3.97 -41.56 -8.12
C ASN A 129 2.53 -41.18 -8.55
N ASN A 130 1.91 -41.96 -9.44
CA ASN A 130 0.52 -41.75 -9.85
C ASN A 130 -0.46 -41.84 -8.67
N SER A 131 -0.21 -42.77 -7.74
CA SER A 131 -1.01 -42.92 -6.50
C SER A 131 -0.85 -41.72 -5.56
N ALA A 132 0.37 -41.22 -5.38
CA ALA A 132 0.65 -40.05 -4.56
C ALA A 132 0.00 -38.76 -5.14
N GLU A 133 0.07 -38.57 -6.46
CA GLU A 133 -0.57 -37.44 -7.14
C GLU A 133 -2.09 -37.49 -7.05
N ALA A 134 -2.70 -38.67 -7.21
CA ALA A 134 -4.14 -38.86 -7.05
C ALA A 134 -4.60 -38.53 -5.63
N LYS A 135 -3.88 -38.99 -4.60
CA LYS A 135 -4.15 -38.66 -3.19
C LYS A 135 -4.02 -37.17 -2.92
N ALA A 136 -2.96 -36.52 -3.43
CA ALA A 136 -2.76 -35.08 -3.29
C ALA A 136 -3.87 -34.27 -3.98
N TRP A 137 -4.33 -34.71 -5.15
CA TRP A 137 -5.44 -34.09 -5.88
C TRP A 137 -6.77 -34.21 -5.12
N GLN A 138 -7.09 -35.40 -4.60
CA GLN A 138 -8.29 -35.64 -3.81
C GLN A 138 -8.29 -34.77 -2.54
N PHE A 139 -7.17 -34.72 -1.83
CA PHE A 139 -7.00 -33.86 -0.65
C PHE A 139 -7.23 -32.37 -0.98
N LYS A 140 -6.67 -31.88 -2.09
CA LYS A 140 -6.90 -30.49 -2.56
C LYS A 140 -8.37 -30.23 -2.90
N LYS A 141 -9.07 -31.21 -3.48
CA LYS A 141 -10.50 -31.13 -3.78
C LYS A 141 -11.33 -31.04 -2.51
N GLU A 142 -11.03 -31.86 -1.51
CA GLU A 142 -11.72 -31.84 -0.20
C GLU A 142 -11.52 -30.50 0.51
N ILE A 143 -10.29 -29.98 0.57
CA ILE A 143 -10.00 -28.66 1.14
C ILE A 143 -10.79 -27.56 0.42
N ARG A 144 -10.81 -27.59 -0.92
CA ARG A 144 -11.56 -26.61 -1.72
C ARG A 144 -13.06 -26.68 -1.43
N ASN A 145 -13.62 -27.88 -1.30
CA ASN A 145 -15.03 -28.05 -0.96
C ASN A 145 -15.35 -27.48 0.43
N VAL A 146 -14.50 -27.72 1.43
CA VAL A 146 -14.67 -27.12 2.77
C VAL A 146 -14.59 -25.59 2.70
N PHE A 147 -13.64 -25.05 1.96
CA PHE A 147 -13.50 -23.61 1.75
C PHE A 147 -14.75 -22.99 1.09
N GLU A 148 -15.26 -23.59 0.01
CA GLU A 148 -16.44 -23.06 -0.68
C GLU A 148 -17.69 -23.19 0.19
N ASN A 149 -17.87 -24.29 0.92
CA ASN A 149 -18.99 -24.45 1.86
C ASN A 149 -18.96 -23.36 2.96
N ASP A 150 -17.80 -23.12 3.57
CA ASP A 150 -17.61 -22.05 4.56
C ASP A 150 -17.90 -20.66 3.96
N ARG A 151 -17.46 -20.44 2.72
CA ARG A 151 -17.65 -19.19 1.99
C ARG A 151 -19.12 -18.97 1.62
N GLU A 152 -19.81 -19.99 1.13
CA GLU A 152 -21.24 -19.97 0.83
C GLU A 152 -22.06 -19.73 2.09
N PHE A 153 -21.76 -20.44 3.18
CA PHE A 153 -22.38 -20.21 4.47
C PHE A 153 -22.19 -18.77 4.93
N TYR A 154 -20.97 -18.22 4.79
CA TYR A 154 -20.67 -16.84 5.13
C TYR A 154 -21.46 -15.84 4.26
N ILE A 155 -21.52 -16.08 2.94
CA ILE A 155 -22.25 -15.21 2.02
C ILE A 155 -23.74 -15.22 2.35
N LYS A 156 -24.33 -16.41 2.53
CA LYS A 156 -25.75 -16.61 2.81
C LYS A 156 -26.20 -15.93 4.09
N ASN A 157 -25.41 -16.06 5.18
CA ASN A 157 -25.84 -15.63 6.51
C ASN A 157 -25.33 -14.25 6.97
N TYR A 158 -24.27 -13.71 6.35
CA TYR A 158 -23.59 -12.50 6.85
C TYR A 158 -23.39 -11.39 5.80
N LYS A 159 -23.54 -11.70 4.51
CA LYS A 159 -23.25 -10.75 3.43
C LYS A 159 -24.47 -10.44 2.57
N ALA A 160 -25.15 -11.45 2.04
CA ALA A 160 -26.31 -11.27 1.17
C ALA A 160 -27.53 -10.78 1.96
N LYS A 161 -27.85 -11.47 3.06
CA LYS A 161 -28.87 -11.10 4.04
C LYS A 161 -28.34 -11.48 5.42
N ILE A 162 -28.48 -10.59 6.40
CA ILE A 162 -28.11 -10.94 7.78
C ILE A 162 -29.17 -11.89 8.32
N ASN A 163 -28.76 -13.10 8.70
CA ASN A 163 -29.64 -14.06 9.34
C ASN A 163 -29.82 -13.68 10.82
N ILE A 164 -30.90 -12.99 11.15
CA ILE A 164 -31.23 -12.54 12.51
C ILE A 164 -31.50 -13.71 13.45
N GLU A 165 -32.16 -14.77 12.98
CA GLU A 165 -32.42 -15.96 13.79
C GLU A 165 -31.12 -16.64 14.20
N LEU A 166 -30.18 -16.78 13.27
CA LEU A 166 -28.83 -17.27 13.61
C LEU A 166 -28.12 -16.33 14.59
N PHE A 167 -28.31 -15.00 14.47
CA PHE A 167 -27.71 -14.04 15.40
C PHE A 167 -28.28 -14.15 16.82
N LYS A 168 -29.58 -14.46 16.98
CA LYS A 168 -30.21 -14.76 18.28
C LYS A 168 -29.52 -15.97 18.93
N GLU A 169 -29.08 -16.94 18.15
CA GLU A 169 -28.13 -18.00 18.56
C GLU A 169 -26.67 -17.54 18.50
N PHE A 170 -26.33 -16.47 19.23
CA PHE A 170 -25.04 -15.77 19.10
C PHE A 170 -23.78 -16.67 19.12
N PRO A 171 -23.69 -17.74 19.94
CA PRO A 171 -22.58 -18.69 19.85
C PRO A 171 -22.45 -19.41 18.49
N ALA A 172 -23.56 -19.80 17.86
CA ALA A 172 -23.56 -20.38 16.52
C ALA A 172 -23.16 -19.34 15.47
N TRP A 173 -23.62 -18.10 15.63
CA TRP A 173 -23.24 -16.99 14.78
C TRP A 173 -21.74 -16.67 14.83
N LEU A 174 -21.13 -16.63 16.02
CA LEU A 174 -19.68 -16.45 16.14
C LEU A 174 -18.88 -17.62 15.54
N ARG A 175 -19.36 -18.86 15.68
CA ARG A 175 -18.76 -20.03 15.02
C ARG A 175 -18.73 -19.86 13.50
N GLY A 176 -19.85 -19.44 12.91
CA GLY A 176 -19.94 -19.18 11.48
C GLY A 176 -19.04 -18.03 10.99
N LEU A 177 -18.74 -17.05 11.85
CA LEU A 177 -17.75 -16.02 11.56
C LEU A 177 -16.29 -16.47 11.68
N GLY A 178 -16.04 -17.70 12.17
CA GLY A 178 -14.70 -18.18 12.48
C GLY A 178 -14.13 -17.59 13.77
N LEU A 179 -15.00 -17.24 14.72
CA LEU A 179 -14.67 -16.54 15.97
C LEU A 179 -15.12 -17.34 17.20
N LYS A 180 -15.15 -18.67 17.09
CA LYS A 180 -15.56 -19.61 18.16
C LYS A 180 -14.87 -19.32 19.51
N PRO A 181 -13.56 -19.02 19.58
CA PRO A 181 -12.91 -18.74 20.88
C PRO A 181 -13.45 -17.52 21.62
N LEU A 182 -14.16 -16.61 20.94
CA LEU A 182 -14.71 -15.40 21.56
C LEU A 182 -16.02 -15.66 22.31
N VAL A 183 -16.67 -16.82 22.12
CA VAL A 183 -17.99 -17.13 22.70
C VAL A 183 -18.05 -16.93 24.23
N PRO A 184 -17.07 -17.38 25.04
CA PRO A 184 -17.12 -17.21 26.49
C PRO A 184 -17.16 -15.74 26.95
N LEU A 185 -16.63 -14.80 26.14
CA LEU A 185 -16.61 -13.37 26.46
C LEU A 185 -18.00 -12.72 26.49
N PHE A 186 -19.00 -13.41 25.94
CA PHE A 186 -20.37 -12.93 25.85
C PHE A 186 -21.34 -13.73 26.72
N LYS A 187 -20.83 -14.65 27.56
CA LYS A 187 -21.65 -15.43 28.48
C LYS A 187 -22.45 -14.50 29.40
N GLY A 188 -23.76 -14.74 29.49
CA GLY A 188 -24.68 -13.95 30.32
C GLY A 188 -25.16 -12.63 29.69
N LYS A 189 -24.73 -12.30 28.47
CA LYS A 189 -25.26 -11.17 27.71
C LYS A 189 -26.39 -11.63 26.78
N SER A 190 -27.48 -10.89 26.74
CA SER A 190 -28.53 -11.06 25.75
C SER A 190 -28.05 -10.67 24.34
N TRP A 191 -28.64 -11.25 23.30
CA TRP A 191 -28.30 -10.91 21.92
C TRP A 191 -28.53 -9.42 21.61
N LEU A 192 -29.50 -8.78 22.28
CA LEU A 192 -29.81 -7.35 22.10
C LEU A 192 -28.73 -6.46 22.70
N GLU A 193 -28.24 -6.78 23.91
CA GLU A 193 -27.08 -6.10 24.51
C GLU A 193 -25.86 -6.23 23.59
N ILE A 194 -25.62 -7.42 23.04
CA ILE A 194 -24.50 -7.69 22.13
C ILE A 194 -24.64 -6.88 20.83
N ALA A 195 -25.83 -6.83 20.22
CA ALA A 195 -26.11 -6.05 19.01
C ALA A 195 -25.77 -4.56 19.18
N ASN A 196 -25.97 -4.03 20.39
CA ASN A 196 -25.72 -2.62 20.71
C ASN A 196 -24.26 -2.31 21.07
N MET A 197 -23.38 -3.32 21.19
CA MET A 197 -21.99 -3.11 21.59
C MET A 197 -21.19 -2.29 20.57
N ARG A 198 -20.54 -1.24 21.08
CA ARG A 198 -19.60 -0.38 20.37
C ARG A 198 -18.18 -0.94 20.45
N MET A 199 -17.29 -0.40 19.61
CA MET A 199 -15.87 -0.79 19.60
C MET A 199 -15.21 -0.74 20.99
N LYS A 200 -15.54 0.27 21.83
CA LYS A 200 -14.99 0.38 23.19
C LYS A 200 -15.52 -0.71 24.14
N GLU A 201 -16.77 -1.13 23.97
CA GLU A 201 -17.38 -2.16 24.81
C GLU A 201 -16.86 -3.55 24.44
N LEU A 202 -16.62 -3.81 23.15
CA LEU A 202 -15.95 -5.05 22.70
C LEU A 202 -14.53 -5.17 23.26
N LEU A 203 -13.82 -4.03 23.39
CA LEU A 203 -12.52 -4.00 24.07
C LEU A 203 -12.66 -4.31 25.56
N LYS A 204 -13.63 -3.71 26.25
CA LYS A 204 -13.92 -3.99 27.67
C LYS A 204 -14.35 -5.45 27.91
N ALA A 205 -15.05 -6.06 26.94
CA ALA A 205 -15.40 -7.48 26.96
C ALA A 205 -14.19 -8.41 26.74
N GLY A 206 -13.00 -7.86 26.47
CA GLY A 206 -11.76 -8.61 26.39
C GLY A 206 -11.25 -8.86 24.98
N ILE A 207 -11.92 -8.39 23.93
CA ILE A 207 -11.44 -8.54 22.54
C ILE A 207 -10.31 -7.52 22.28
N VAL A 208 -9.10 -7.88 22.68
CA VAL A 208 -7.92 -7.01 22.59
C VAL A 208 -7.42 -6.83 21.16
N HIS A 209 -7.49 -7.87 20.33
CA HIS A 209 -7.02 -7.82 18.95
C HIS A 209 -7.89 -6.89 18.09
N LEU A 210 -7.29 -5.81 17.59
CA LEU A 210 -7.97 -4.77 16.82
C LEU A 210 -8.74 -5.32 15.60
N ASN A 211 -8.18 -6.30 14.87
CA ASN A 211 -8.82 -6.86 13.69
C ASN A 211 -10.05 -7.71 14.04
N LEU A 212 -9.95 -8.56 15.07
CA LEU A 212 -11.10 -9.32 15.58
C LEU A 212 -12.21 -8.37 16.04
N ARG A 213 -11.84 -7.35 16.80
CA ARG A 213 -12.78 -6.33 17.28
C ARG A 213 -13.46 -5.56 16.15
N ARG A 214 -12.70 -5.15 15.12
CA ARG A 214 -13.22 -4.51 13.90
C ARG A 214 -14.17 -5.44 13.14
N ARG A 215 -13.83 -6.72 13.03
CA ARG A 215 -14.67 -7.73 12.38
C ARG A 215 -16.01 -7.88 13.11
N VAL A 216 -16.00 -8.14 14.42
CA VAL A 216 -17.22 -8.23 15.23
C VAL A 216 -18.05 -6.96 15.10
N HIS A 217 -17.46 -5.79 15.34
CA HIS A 217 -18.17 -4.50 15.26
C HIS A 217 -18.82 -4.25 13.89
N ARG A 218 -18.14 -4.58 12.78
CA ARG A 218 -18.71 -4.44 11.43
C ARG A 218 -19.95 -5.30 11.25
N HIS A 219 -19.92 -6.53 11.76
CA HIS A 219 -21.08 -7.41 11.66
C HIS A 219 -22.21 -6.95 12.59
N LEU A 220 -21.92 -6.44 13.80
CA LEU A 220 -22.93 -5.84 14.68
C LEU A 220 -23.61 -4.61 14.04
N ILE A 221 -22.87 -3.77 13.30
CA ILE A 221 -23.48 -2.68 12.51
C ILE A 221 -24.50 -3.24 11.50
N ARG A 222 -24.15 -4.31 10.80
CA ARG A 222 -25.07 -4.92 9.81
C ARG A 222 -26.30 -5.52 10.48
N VAL A 223 -26.12 -6.19 11.62
CA VAL A 223 -27.23 -6.72 12.43
C VAL A 223 -28.17 -5.60 12.84
N ARG A 224 -27.65 -4.49 13.39
CA ARG A 224 -28.48 -3.33 13.75
C ARG A 224 -29.27 -2.79 12.58
N ASN A 225 -28.63 -2.62 11.42
CA ASN A 225 -29.31 -2.13 10.21
C ASN A 225 -30.42 -3.09 9.75
N GLU A 226 -30.20 -4.41 9.83
CA GLU A 226 -31.22 -5.39 9.45
C GLU A 226 -32.37 -5.41 10.47
N LEU A 227 -32.09 -5.36 11.78
CA LEU A 227 -33.11 -5.28 12.83
C LEU A 227 -34.00 -4.04 12.71
N VAL A 228 -33.42 -2.87 12.37
CA VAL A 228 -34.20 -1.65 12.07
C VAL A 228 -35.14 -1.90 10.90
N LYS A 229 -34.66 -2.61 9.87
CA LYS A 229 -35.42 -2.87 8.64
C LYS A 229 -36.52 -3.92 8.81
N THR A 230 -36.25 -5.01 9.52
CA THR A 230 -37.16 -6.16 9.61
C THR A 230 -38.06 -6.12 10.83
N GLU A 231 -37.57 -5.63 11.96
CA GLU A 231 -38.27 -5.66 13.25
C GLU A 231 -38.63 -4.25 13.75
N GLY A 232 -38.23 -3.18 13.03
CA GLY A 232 -38.50 -1.80 13.44
C GLY A 232 -37.73 -1.36 14.70
N ILE A 233 -36.79 -2.17 15.19
CA ILE A 233 -36.03 -1.91 16.41
C ILE A 233 -35.11 -0.73 16.17
N SER A 234 -35.38 0.39 16.83
CA SER A 234 -34.55 1.59 16.74
C SER A 234 -33.37 1.50 17.71
N PHE A 235 -32.17 1.37 17.17
CA PHE A 235 -30.93 1.61 17.93
C PHE A 235 -30.65 3.13 17.97
N ARG A 236 -31.63 3.93 18.39
CA ARG A 236 -31.41 5.35 18.69
C ARG A 236 -30.59 5.47 19.97
N ASN A 237 -29.85 6.58 20.08
CA ASN A 237 -28.79 6.90 21.06
C ASN A 237 -29.22 6.93 22.54
N GLU A 238 -30.25 6.20 22.96
CA GLU A 238 -30.64 6.03 24.36
C GLU A 238 -29.69 5.06 25.06
N ILE A 239 -28.40 5.35 25.00
CA ILE A 239 -27.50 4.96 26.07
C ILE A 239 -27.34 6.24 26.88
N PRO A 240 -27.64 6.24 28.19
CA PRO A 240 -27.36 7.39 29.04
C PRO A 240 -25.90 7.75 28.81
N VAL A 241 -25.67 8.95 28.29
CA VAL A 241 -24.35 9.55 28.29
C VAL A 241 -24.02 9.68 29.77
N SER A 242 -23.40 8.65 30.36
CA SER A 242 -22.76 8.78 31.65
C SER A 242 -21.74 9.89 31.42
N LYS A 243 -22.09 11.10 31.89
CA LYS A 243 -21.38 12.36 31.65
C LYS A 243 -19.95 12.34 32.19
N LYS A 244 -19.51 11.25 32.82
CA LYS A 244 -18.13 11.05 33.22
C LYS A 244 -17.44 10.15 32.19
N ARG A 245 -16.57 10.76 31.37
CA ARG A 245 -15.37 10.09 30.85
C ARG A 245 -14.54 9.63 32.06
N GLN A 246 -15.01 8.64 32.81
CA GLN A 246 -14.17 7.94 33.77
C GLN A 246 -13.16 7.16 32.96
N ASP A 247 -11.91 7.29 33.39
CA ASP A 247 -10.72 6.81 32.73
C ASP A 247 -10.92 5.38 32.23
N ILE A 248 -10.64 5.17 30.95
CA ILE A 248 -10.51 3.81 30.43
C ILE A 248 -9.29 3.26 31.18
N PRO A 249 -9.44 2.25 32.05
CA PRO A 249 -8.30 1.69 32.76
C PRO A 249 -7.25 1.31 31.72
N ALA A 250 -6.00 1.71 31.95
CA ALA A 250 -4.88 1.26 31.12
C ALA A 250 -5.01 -0.26 30.99
N LEU A 251 -5.18 -0.75 29.77
CA LEU A 251 -5.41 -2.17 29.49
C LEU A 251 -4.14 -2.95 29.84
N SER A 252 -4.00 -3.35 31.11
CA SER A 252 -3.02 -4.32 31.58
C SER A 252 -3.62 -5.72 31.72
N LEU A 253 -4.90 -5.91 31.38
CA LEU A 253 -5.52 -7.23 31.45
C LEU A 253 -4.96 -8.11 30.33
N PRO A 254 -4.26 -9.23 30.66
CA PRO A 254 -3.84 -10.20 29.66
C PRO A 254 -5.07 -10.69 28.90
N ALA A 255 -4.92 -10.94 27.60
CA ALA A 255 -6.00 -11.43 26.76
C ALA A 255 -6.62 -12.67 27.44
N LYS A 256 -7.91 -12.61 27.79
CA LYS A 256 -8.62 -13.71 28.48
C LYS A 256 -8.85 -14.94 27.60
N TYR A 257 -8.39 -14.93 26.34
CA TYR A 257 -8.59 -16.00 25.39
C TYR A 257 -7.32 -16.20 24.57
N ASP A 258 -6.94 -17.46 24.40
CA ASP A 258 -5.82 -17.84 23.55
C ASP A 258 -6.29 -18.01 22.11
N VAL A 259 -5.95 -17.04 21.26
CA VAL A 259 -6.24 -17.10 19.83
C VAL A 259 -5.45 -18.21 19.15
N ALA A 260 -4.36 -18.69 19.76
CA ALA A 260 -3.50 -19.70 19.18
C ALA A 260 -4.18 -21.08 19.04
N ILE A 261 -5.22 -21.35 19.84
CA ILE A 261 -5.93 -22.64 19.84
C ILE A 261 -6.76 -22.84 18.56
N ASP A 262 -7.27 -21.76 17.96
CA ASP A 262 -8.14 -21.82 16.78
C ASP A 262 -7.50 -21.09 15.60
N LEU A 263 -6.98 -21.87 14.65
CA LEU A 263 -6.28 -21.34 13.48
C LEU A 263 -7.12 -20.31 12.70
N LYS A 264 -8.43 -20.53 12.57
CA LYS A 264 -9.34 -19.64 11.85
C LYS A 264 -9.46 -18.28 12.55
N CYS A 265 -9.63 -18.28 13.87
CA CYS A 265 -9.63 -17.08 14.69
C CYS A 265 -8.26 -16.37 14.66
N LYS A 266 -7.16 -17.13 14.73
CA LYS A 266 -5.79 -16.60 14.67
C LYS A 266 -5.49 -15.90 13.35
N LEU A 267 -5.92 -16.48 12.24
CA LEU A 267 -5.80 -15.83 10.93
C LEU A 267 -6.64 -14.54 10.88
N HIS A 268 -7.86 -14.56 11.43
CA HIS A 268 -8.68 -13.34 11.54
C HIS A 268 -8.07 -12.26 12.44
N SER A 269 -7.23 -12.60 13.43
CA SER A 269 -6.53 -11.60 14.24
C SER A 269 -5.43 -10.91 13.46
N LEU A 270 -4.80 -11.59 12.49
CA LEU A 270 -3.82 -10.97 11.60
C LEU A 270 -4.48 -10.06 10.55
N ALA A 271 -5.52 -10.55 9.88
CA ALA A 271 -6.25 -9.77 8.90
C ALA A 271 -7.71 -10.23 8.77
N ASP A 272 -8.61 -9.26 8.62
CA ASP A 272 -10.03 -9.57 8.43
C ASP A 272 -10.26 -10.36 7.13
N GLY A 273 -11.03 -11.43 7.22
CA GLY A 273 -11.25 -12.39 6.12
C GLY A 273 -10.19 -13.49 5.98
N ALA A 274 -9.00 -13.36 6.57
CA ALA A 274 -7.93 -14.35 6.41
C ALA A 274 -8.28 -15.74 6.97
N GLY A 275 -9.11 -15.82 8.02
CA GLY A 275 -9.57 -17.10 8.58
C GLY A 275 -10.38 -17.97 7.62
N LEU A 276 -10.95 -17.41 6.53
CA LEU A 276 -11.59 -18.23 5.49
C LEU A 276 -10.60 -19.22 4.87
N TYR A 277 -9.31 -18.93 4.89
CA TYR A 277 -8.27 -19.78 4.30
C TYR A 277 -7.70 -20.82 5.27
N ALA A 278 -8.20 -20.90 6.51
CA ALA A 278 -7.77 -21.90 7.49
C ALA A 278 -7.76 -23.35 6.96
N PRO A 279 -8.72 -23.82 6.13
CA PRO A 279 -8.70 -25.17 5.60
C PRO A 279 -7.44 -25.52 4.80
N TYR A 280 -6.85 -24.55 4.09
CA TYR A 280 -5.64 -24.73 3.27
C TYR A 280 -4.36 -24.91 4.09
N PHE A 281 -4.41 -24.59 5.38
CA PHE A 281 -3.26 -24.66 6.28
C PHE A 281 -3.36 -25.82 7.27
N LYS A 282 -4.36 -26.70 7.12
CA LYS A 282 -4.55 -27.85 7.99
C LYS A 282 -3.32 -28.76 7.92
N GLY A 283 -2.77 -29.09 9.09
CA GLY A 283 -1.57 -29.93 9.21
C GLY A 283 -0.24 -29.16 9.19
N LEU A 284 -0.25 -27.86 8.87
CA LEU A 284 0.94 -27.03 9.01
C LEU A 284 1.03 -26.44 10.42
N SER A 285 2.24 -26.42 10.97
CA SER A 285 2.53 -25.66 12.18
C SER A 285 2.39 -24.16 11.92
N TRP A 286 2.16 -23.39 12.99
CA TRP A 286 2.08 -21.93 12.87
C TRP A 286 3.35 -21.31 12.27
N ARG A 287 4.52 -21.87 12.63
CA ARG A 287 5.81 -21.43 12.08
C ARG A 287 5.86 -21.67 10.57
N GLU A 288 5.45 -22.83 10.08
CA GLU A 288 5.41 -23.09 8.63
C GLU A 288 4.48 -22.13 7.90
N ILE A 289 3.29 -21.88 8.45
CA ILE A 289 2.30 -20.95 7.88
C ILE A 289 2.91 -19.54 7.72
N LEU A 290 3.59 -19.04 8.74
CA LEU A 290 4.20 -17.71 8.71
C LEU A 290 5.27 -17.54 7.65
N TYR A 291 5.97 -18.63 7.26
CA TYR A 291 7.07 -18.60 6.29
C TYR A 291 6.68 -19.11 4.89
N LEU A 292 5.38 -19.23 4.60
CA LEU A 292 4.91 -19.50 3.25
C LEU A 292 5.28 -18.35 2.30
N ASN A 293 5.67 -18.69 1.07
CA ASN A 293 5.90 -17.77 -0.04
C ASN A 293 4.79 -17.90 -1.09
N ASP A 294 4.80 -17.05 -2.13
CA ASP A 294 3.77 -17.07 -3.19
C ASP A 294 3.61 -18.45 -3.85
N GLU A 295 4.72 -19.15 -4.08
CA GLU A 295 4.74 -20.47 -4.74
C GLU A 295 4.11 -21.56 -3.87
N LYS A 296 4.50 -21.66 -2.60
CA LYS A 296 3.92 -22.61 -1.64
C LYS A 296 2.43 -22.35 -1.44
N MET A 297 2.00 -21.07 -1.43
CA MET A 297 0.57 -20.72 -1.36
C MET A 297 -0.20 -21.23 -2.59
N LYS A 298 0.38 -21.13 -3.79
CA LYS A 298 -0.20 -21.71 -5.01
C LYS A 298 -0.24 -23.24 -4.95
N GLN A 299 0.81 -23.89 -4.43
CA GLN A 299 0.86 -25.34 -4.26
C GLN A 299 -0.22 -25.85 -3.30
N LEU A 300 -0.54 -25.07 -2.25
CA LEU A 300 -1.66 -25.32 -1.35
C LEU A 300 -3.04 -25.08 -2.01
N GLY A 301 -3.08 -24.50 -3.21
CA GLY A 301 -4.32 -24.25 -3.95
C GLY A 301 -4.92 -22.86 -3.75
N ILE A 302 -4.23 -21.95 -3.03
CA ILE A 302 -4.63 -20.56 -2.89
C ILE A 302 -4.10 -19.79 -4.12
N THR A 303 -4.85 -19.78 -5.22
CA THR A 303 -4.42 -19.17 -6.50
C THR A 303 -4.83 -17.71 -6.67
N ASN A 304 -5.75 -17.21 -5.85
CA ASN A 304 -6.21 -15.82 -5.93
C ASN A 304 -5.11 -14.85 -5.44
N VAL A 305 -4.60 -14.01 -6.34
CA VAL A 305 -3.50 -13.06 -6.05
C VAL A 305 -3.83 -12.10 -4.90
N ASN A 306 -5.07 -11.61 -4.82
CA ASN A 306 -5.47 -10.70 -3.74
C ASN A 306 -5.49 -11.42 -2.38
N ALA A 307 -5.90 -12.69 -2.37
CA ALA A 307 -5.87 -13.52 -1.16
C ALA A 307 -4.44 -13.82 -0.71
N GLN A 308 -3.56 -14.21 -1.64
CA GLN A 308 -2.14 -14.42 -1.37
C GLN A 308 -1.52 -13.17 -0.76
N GLN A 309 -1.73 -12.01 -1.39
CA GLN A 309 -1.22 -10.74 -0.88
C GLN A 309 -1.78 -10.37 0.51
N LEU A 310 -3.06 -10.64 0.77
CA LEU A 310 -3.65 -10.41 2.08
C LEU A 310 -2.95 -11.25 3.16
N LEU A 311 -2.77 -12.54 2.89
CA LEU A 311 -2.18 -13.51 3.82
C LEU A 311 -0.69 -13.25 4.03
N LEU A 312 0.07 -13.02 2.96
CA LEU A 312 1.49 -12.73 3.07
C LEU A 312 1.77 -11.44 3.84
N ARG A 313 0.95 -10.39 3.66
CA ARG A 313 1.06 -9.17 4.48
C ARG A 313 0.77 -9.44 5.95
N ALA A 314 -0.27 -10.22 6.24
CA ALA A 314 -0.60 -10.66 7.58
C ALA A 314 0.56 -11.43 8.23
N PHE A 315 1.13 -12.42 7.53
CA PHE A 315 2.24 -13.23 8.02
C PHE A 315 3.53 -12.42 8.18
N MET A 316 3.83 -11.51 7.27
CA MET A 316 4.96 -10.60 7.41
C MET A 316 4.83 -9.71 8.65
N THR A 317 3.62 -9.21 8.93
CA THR A 317 3.36 -8.39 10.12
C THR A 317 3.64 -9.17 11.39
N GLU A 318 3.17 -10.42 11.46
CA GLU A 318 3.41 -11.30 12.61
C GLU A 318 4.89 -11.69 12.78
N ARG A 319 5.59 -11.96 11.68
CA ARG A 319 7.04 -12.30 11.69
C ARG A 319 7.92 -11.13 12.06
N THR A 320 7.45 -9.89 11.86
CA THR A 320 8.29 -8.72 12.08
C THR A 320 8.60 -8.67 13.58
N PRO A 321 9.88 -8.78 13.98
CA PRO A 321 10.23 -8.71 15.38
C PRO A 321 9.73 -7.36 15.92
N HIS A 322 9.07 -7.41 17.08
CA HIS A 322 8.57 -6.21 17.74
C HIS A 322 9.71 -5.54 18.52
N THR A 323 10.90 -5.46 17.92
CA THR A 323 12.02 -4.72 18.49
C THR A 323 11.67 -3.25 18.39
N LYS A 324 11.31 -2.67 19.52
CA LYS A 324 11.08 -1.23 19.60
C LYS A 324 12.44 -0.58 19.80
N ASN A 325 12.90 0.17 18.80
CA ASN A 325 13.91 1.20 19.02
C ASN A 325 13.19 2.38 19.68
N GLU A 326 13.07 2.35 21.01
CA GLU A 326 12.29 3.32 21.79
C GLU A 326 12.83 4.74 21.59
N VAL A 327 14.16 4.90 21.58
CA VAL A 327 14.84 6.18 21.33
C VAL A 327 14.45 6.75 19.97
N ALA A 328 14.57 5.96 18.89
CA ALA A 328 14.18 6.41 17.55
C ALA A 328 12.68 6.72 17.46
N GLN A 329 11.82 5.97 18.17
CA GLN A 329 10.39 6.22 18.23
C GLN A 329 10.04 7.53 18.94
N GLU A 330 10.74 7.85 20.04
CA GLU A 330 10.58 9.12 20.75
C GLU A 330 10.99 10.31 19.88
N ILE A 331 12.15 10.24 19.23
CA ILE A 331 12.62 11.28 18.30
C ILE A 331 11.65 11.41 17.12
N PHE A 332 11.20 10.29 16.54
CA PHE A 332 10.18 10.28 15.47
C PHE A 332 8.89 10.98 15.92
N ALA A 333 8.39 10.68 17.12
CA ALA A 333 7.17 11.27 17.67
C ALA A 333 7.33 12.78 17.96
N LYS A 334 8.50 13.19 18.47
CA LYS A 334 8.87 14.59 18.68
C LYS A 334 8.91 15.35 17.35
N ASN A 335 9.59 14.81 16.34
CA ASN A 335 9.68 15.40 15.00
C ASN A 335 8.30 15.49 14.32
N ALA A 336 7.46 14.47 14.47
CA ALA A 336 6.10 14.48 13.93
C ALA A 336 5.22 15.54 14.60
N SER A 337 5.35 15.71 15.92
CA SER A 337 4.66 16.76 16.67
C SER A 337 5.13 18.14 16.24
N TYR A 338 6.44 18.37 16.20
CA TYR A 338 7.04 19.61 15.73
C TYR A 338 6.56 19.97 14.32
N TYR A 339 6.58 19.01 13.38
CA TYR A 339 6.14 19.23 12.01
C TYR A 339 4.64 19.61 11.95
N LYS A 340 3.82 18.94 12.77
CA LYS A 340 2.38 19.20 12.82
C LYS A 340 2.07 20.61 13.33
N GLU A 341 2.74 21.05 14.40
CA GLU A 341 2.53 22.38 14.99
C GLU A 341 2.99 23.49 14.04
N ASN A 342 4.17 23.34 13.41
CA ASN A 342 4.80 24.42 12.64
C ASN A 342 4.40 24.49 11.14
N TYR A 343 3.94 23.38 10.55
CA TYR A 343 3.71 23.32 9.09
C TYR A 343 2.31 22.82 8.68
N VAL A 344 1.57 22.13 9.56
CA VAL A 344 0.27 21.52 9.20
C VAL A 344 -0.91 22.28 9.78
N LYS A 345 -0.87 22.61 11.08
CA LYS A 345 -1.97 23.31 11.74
C LYS A 345 -2.04 24.78 11.30
N LYS A 346 -0.95 25.51 11.42
CA LYS A 346 -0.78 26.91 11.04
C LYS A 346 0.65 27.12 10.57
N THR A 347 0.87 27.97 9.57
CA THR A 347 2.20 28.43 9.20
C THR A 347 2.82 29.21 10.37
N ASN A 348 3.98 28.75 10.84
CA ASN A 348 4.80 29.53 11.76
C ASN A 348 5.61 30.58 10.97
N PHE A 349 5.13 31.82 10.94
CA PHE A 349 5.78 32.92 10.23
C PHE A 349 7.08 33.38 10.89
N GLU A 350 7.19 33.31 12.22
CA GLU A 350 8.44 33.63 12.93
C GLU A 350 9.57 32.70 12.50
N LEU A 351 9.27 31.40 12.38
CA LEU A 351 10.23 30.42 11.85
C LEU A 351 10.56 30.68 10.38
N LEU A 352 9.62 31.20 9.59
CA LEU A 352 9.81 31.45 8.16
C LEU A 352 10.76 32.62 7.87
N GLU A 353 10.83 33.60 8.78
CA GLU A 353 11.84 34.68 8.71
C GLU A 353 13.28 34.12 8.76
N ASP A 354 13.50 33.04 9.52
CA ASP A 354 14.70 32.21 9.43
C ASP A 354 14.49 31.07 8.43
N PHE A 355 14.49 31.41 7.14
CA PHE A 355 14.24 30.44 6.07
C PHE A 355 15.15 29.20 6.10
N PRO A 356 16.46 29.29 6.41
CA PRO A 356 17.31 28.14 6.69
C PRO A 356 16.76 27.21 7.78
N ALA A 357 16.41 27.74 8.96
CA ALA A 357 15.83 26.94 10.05
C ALA A 357 14.45 26.36 9.68
N TRP A 358 13.66 27.11 8.90
CA TRP A 358 12.39 26.64 8.35
C TRP A 358 12.57 25.43 7.43
N LEU A 359 13.58 25.44 6.55
CA LEU A 359 13.91 24.29 5.70
C LEU A 359 14.46 23.10 6.51
N GLU A 360 15.25 23.37 7.54
CA GLU A 360 15.74 22.32 8.45
C GLU A 360 14.60 21.57 9.12
N GLY A 361 13.58 22.26 9.63
CA GLY A 361 12.41 21.62 10.22
C GLY A 361 11.52 20.87 9.21
N LEU A 362 11.65 21.15 7.91
CA LEU A 362 11.06 20.32 6.84
C LEU A 362 11.89 19.07 6.50
N GLY A 363 13.10 18.97 7.05
CA GLY A 363 14.11 17.98 6.68
C GLY A 363 14.70 18.25 5.31
N LEU A 364 14.96 19.51 4.96
CA LEU A 364 15.44 19.96 3.64
C LEU A 364 16.68 20.89 3.74
N LYS A 365 17.43 20.81 4.84
CA LYS A 365 18.58 21.68 5.15
C LYS A 365 19.61 21.85 4.01
N PRO A 366 20.01 20.81 3.24
CA PRO A 366 20.98 21.00 2.15
C PRO A 366 20.50 21.95 1.05
N LEU A 367 19.19 22.14 0.91
CA LEU A 367 18.63 23.00 -0.12
C LEU A 367 18.81 24.48 0.18
N THR A 368 19.15 24.86 1.42
CA THR A 368 19.30 26.26 1.85
C THR A 368 20.23 27.07 0.94
N MET A 369 21.35 26.50 0.51
CA MET A 369 22.32 27.20 -0.34
C MET A 369 21.76 27.60 -1.71
N ARG A 370 20.69 26.94 -2.19
CA ARG A 370 20.03 27.26 -3.47
C ARG A 370 19.18 28.52 -3.38
N PHE A 371 18.81 28.90 -2.17
CA PHE A 371 17.99 30.06 -1.87
C PHE A 371 18.78 31.22 -1.28
N ALA A 372 20.12 31.11 -1.25
CA ALA A 372 20.98 32.14 -0.68
C ALA A 372 20.76 33.49 -1.39
N GLY A 373 20.50 34.52 -0.59
CA GLY A 373 20.27 35.89 -1.09
C GLY A 373 18.87 36.17 -1.65
N ILE A 374 17.96 35.18 -1.65
CA ILE A 374 16.57 35.38 -2.09
C ILE A 374 15.69 35.57 -0.85
N PRO A 375 14.90 36.64 -0.74
CA PRO A 375 13.98 36.82 0.39
C PRO A 375 12.87 35.75 0.34
N TRP A 376 12.45 35.23 1.49
CA TRP A 376 11.49 34.11 1.54
C TRP A 376 10.15 34.43 0.87
N GLN A 377 9.74 35.70 0.87
CA GLN A 377 8.54 36.20 0.19
C GLN A 377 8.58 36.00 -1.33
N GLU A 378 9.78 36.01 -1.92
CA GLU A 378 10.01 35.65 -3.33
C GLU A 378 10.11 34.14 -3.49
N ILE A 379 10.79 33.45 -2.56
CA ILE A 379 10.95 31.98 -2.59
C ILE A 379 9.59 31.28 -2.64
N ILE A 380 8.63 31.71 -1.81
CA ILE A 380 7.29 31.08 -1.78
C ILE A 380 6.48 31.29 -3.07
N LYS A 381 6.92 32.18 -3.98
CA LYS A 381 6.29 32.40 -5.29
C LYS A 381 6.88 31.50 -6.37
N LEU A 382 7.99 30.81 -6.09
CA LEU A 382 8.67 29.95 -7.07
C LEU A 382 7.77 28.80 -7.52
N ARG A 383 7.77 28.60 -8.83
CA ARG A 383 7.07 27.53 -9.53
C ARG A 383 7.92 26.27 -9.61
N TRP A 384 7.26 25.19 -10.02
CA TRP A 384 7.87 23.88 -10.18
C TRP A 384 9.10 23.86 -11.12
N SER A 385 9.02 24.60 -12.24
CA SER A 385 10.12 24.73 -13.21
C SER A 385 11.28 25.54 -12.65
N GLU A 386 10.99 26.64 -11.97
CA GLU A 386 12.00 27.53 -11.37
C GLU A 386 12.82 26.78 -10.31
N LEU A 387 12.18 25.96 -9.46
CA LEU A 387 12.90 25.10 -8.51
C LEU A 387 13.83 24.08 -9.21
N LYS A 388 13.46 23.60 -10.40
CA LYS A 388 14.30 22.70 -11.20
C LYS A 388 15.53 23.43 -11.74
N GLU A 389 15.34 24.64 -12.24
CA GLU A 389 16.39 25.52 -12.75
C GLU A 389 17.37 25.91 -11.65
N MET A 390 16.89 26.07 -10.41
CA MET A 390 17.70 26.26 -9.20
C MET A 390 18.46 25.00 -8.74
N GLY A 391 18.40 23.91 -9.51
CA GLY A 391 19.16 22.68 -9.24
C GLY A 391 18.46 21.67 -8.32
N ILE A 392 17.17 21.86 -8.01
CA ILE A 392 16.38 20.89 -7.23
C ILE A 392 15.77 19.89 -8.21
N TYR A 393 16.55 18.93 -8.70
CA TYR A 393 16.12 18.03 -9.77
C TYR A 393 15.06 17.01 -9.32
N ASN A 394 15.16 16.53 -8.07
CA ASN A 394 14.24 15.52 -7.53
C ASN A 394 12.81 16.06 -7.41
N SER A 395 11.84 15.36 -8.01
CA SER A 395 10.44 15.82 -8.05
C SER A 395 9.75 15.75 -6.68
N TYR A 396 10.11 14.80 -5.81
CA TYR A 396 9.50 14.73 -4.47
C TYR A 396 9.91 15.92 -3.60
N LEU A 397 11.17 16.35 -3.68
CA LEU A 397 11.64 17.56 -2.99
C LEU A 397 10.92 18.82 -3.50
N ARG A 398 10.84 19.01 -4.83
CA ARG A 398 10.08 20.12 -5.43
C ARG A 398 8.61 20.11 -5.02
N LYS A 399 7.96 18.94 -5.06
CA LYS A 399 6.57 18.77 -4.63
C LYS A 399 6.37 19.17 -3.18
N ARG A 400 7.27 18.75 -2.30
CA ARG A 400 7.22 19.12 -0.88
C ARG A 400 7.33 20.63 -0.70
N LEU A 401 8.30 21.28 -1.35
CA LEU A 401 8.46 22.73 -1.32
C LEU A 401 7.20 23.47 -1.81
N VAL A 402 6.74 23.18 -3.02
CA VAL A 402 5.55 23.83 -3.60
C VAL A 402 4.32 23.63 -2.71
N LYS A 403 4.12 22.43 -2.15
CA LYS A 403 3.03 22.16 -1.21
C LYS A 403 3.07 23.09 0.01
N HIS A 404 4.25 23.30 0.59
CA HIS A 404 4.41 24.19 1.74
C HIS A 404 4.33 25.68 1.34
N PHE A 405 4.88 26.07 0.19
CA PHE A 405 4.74 27.43 -0.34
C PHE A 405 3.27 27.83 -0.55
N MET A 406 2.48 26.94 -1.17
CA MET A 406 1.04 27.15 -1.35
C MET A 406 0.30 27.25 -0.01
N ARG A 407 0.77 26.54 1.03
CA ARG A 407 0.19 26.65 2.37
C ARG A 407 0.47 28.02 2.98
N ILE A 408 1.71 28.50 2.89
CA ILE A 408 2.12 29.82 3.37
C ILE A 408 1.28 30.90 2.68
N GLN A 409 1.16 30.85 1.35
CA GLN A 409 0.37 31.83 0.59
C GLN A 409 -1.10 31.88 1.02
N ARG A 410 -1.72 30.72 1.33
CA ARG A 410 -3.09 30.67 1.87
C ARG A 410 -3.21 31.24 3.27
N ASP A 411 -2.27 30.89 4.14
CA ASP A 411 -2.29 31.40 5.50
C ASP A 411 -2.06 32.94 5.51
N MET A 412 -1.22 33.47 4.61
CA MET A 412 -1.04 34.92 4.38
C MET A 412 -2.31 35.59 3.84
N ALA A 413 -2.95 35.00 2.83
CA ALA A 413 -4.19 35.54 2.27
C ALA A 413 -5.30 35.58 3.33
N ALA A 414 -5.43 34.53 4.13
CA ALA A 414 -6.39 34.46 5.22
C ALA A 414 -6.13 35.53 6.30
N GLN A 415 -4.86 35.82 6.65
CA GLN A 415 -4.51 36.92 7.56
C GLN A 415 -4.94 38.29 7.01
N ASN A 416 -4.92 38.46 5.69
CA ASN A 416 -5.35 39.67 5.00
C ASN A 416 -6.87 39.70 4.70
N GLY A 417 -7.64 38.73 5.20
CA GLY A 417 -9.08 38.63 4.92
C GLY A 417 -9.42 38.24 3.48
N ILE A 418 -8.46 37.74 2.70
CA ILE A 418 -8.64 37.27 1.32
C ILE A 418 -8.89 35.77 1.34
N GLU A 419 -10.07 35.34 0.89
CA GLU A 419 -10.38 33.92 0.71
C GLU A 419 -9.85 33.44 -0.65
N LEU A 420 -8.78 32.63 -0.64
CA LEU A 420 -8.29 31.99 -1.86
C LEU A 420 -9.18 30.78 -2.21
N SER A 421 -9.67 30.73 -3.45
CA SER A 421 -10.44 29.59 -3.92
C SER A 421 -9.61 28.31 -3.85
N PRO A 422 -10.18 27.17 -3.43
CA PRO A 422 -9.51 25.87 -3.50
C PRO A 422 -9.03 25.51 -4.91
N GLU A 423 -9.67 26.08 -5.94
CA GLU A 423 -9.40 25.81 -7.36
C GLU A 423 -8.17 26.56 -7.90
N ASP A 424 -7.72 27.62 -7.23
CA ASP A 424 -6.48 28.34 -7.57
C ASP A 424 -5.22 27.57 -7.12
N SER A 425 -5.40 26.36 -6.57
CA SER A 425 -4.29 25.49 -6.25
C SER A 425 -3.69 24.86 -7.52
N VAL A 426 -2.62 25.49 -8.01
CA VAL A 426 -1.79 25.13 -9.17
C VAL A 426 -1.04 23.78 -8.98
N MET A 427 -1.65 22.77 -8.36
CA MET A 427 -1.12 21.39 -8.34
C MET A 427 -1.59 20.56 -9.55
N LYS A 428 -1.87 21.18 -10.70
CA LYS A 428 -2.23 20.44 -11.93
C LYS A 428 -1.02 19.74 -12.56
N GLU A 429 0.21 20.13 -12.19
CA GLU A 429 1.45 19.54 -12.67
C GLU A 429 2.14 18.76 -11.56
N ILE A 430 1.59 17.59 -11.20
CA ILE A 430 2.37 16.60 -10.43
C ILE A 430 3.01 15.68 -11.48
N PRO A 431 4.33 15.81 -11.74
CA PRO A 431 4.97 14.92 -12.69
C PRO A 431 4.97 13.46 -12.24
N LYS A 432 5.11 12.57 -13.21
CA LYS A 432 5.14 11.13 -13.01
C LYS A 432 6.45 10.71 -12.34
N MET A 433 6.40 9.59 -11.61
CA MET A 433 7.53 9.02 -10.85
C MET A 433 8.77 8.74 -11.72
N GLU A 434 8.58 8.55 -13.03
CA GLU A 434 9.65 8.32 -14.02
C GLU A 434 10.70 9.44 -14.05
N GLU A 435 10.34 10.68 -13.70
CA GLU A 435 11.28 11.80 -13.65
C GLU A 435 12.39 11.62 -12.61
N ASN A 436 12.17 10.83 -11.55
CA ASN A 436 13.16 10.71 -10.48
C ASN A 436 14.31 9.75 -10.79
N ILE A 437 14.07 8.73 -11.61
CA ILE A 437 15.13 7.76 -11.97
C ILE A 437 16.16 8.42 -12.91
N THR A 438 15.69 9.32 -13.78
CA THR A 438 16.53 10.07 -14.72
C THR A 438 17.00 11.41 -14.17
N ALA A 439 16.49 11.83 -13.00
CA ALA A 439 16.92 13.06 -12.35
C ALA A 439 18.39 12.96 -11.94
N LYS A 440 19.14 14.03 -12.21
CA LYS A 440 20.53 14.15 -11.77
C LYS A 440 20.63 13.95 -10.26
N ILE A 441 21.54 13.08 -9.84
CA ILE A 441 21.82 12.82 -8.43
C ILE A 441 22.49 14.04 -7.80
N ASP A 442 22.04 14.32 -6.59
CA ASP A 442 22.41 15.49 -5.81
C ASP A 442 23.11 15.02 -4.52
N PHE A 443 24.44 15.08 -4.51
CA PHE A 443 25.25 14.50 -3.44
C PHE A 443 25.04 15.23 -2.10
N ASP A 444 24.81 16.55 -2.12
CA ASP A 444 24.48 17.33 -0.92
C ASP A 444 23.20 16.81 -0.24
N VAL A 445 22.25 16.28 -1.05
CA VAL A 445 21.04 15.66 -0.54
C VAL A 445 21.34 14.29 0.09
N LEU A 446 22.22 13.48 -0.49
CA LEU A 446 22.58 12.15 0.01
C LEU A 446 23.24 12.19 1.40
N GLU A 447 24.05 13.22 1.66
CA GLU A 447 24.74 13.41 2.93
C GLU A 447 23.80 13.79 4.08
N ASN A 448 22.61 14.33 3.77
CA ASN A 448 21.60 14.65 4.78
C ASN A 448 20.44 13.66 4.73
N LEU A 449 20.50 12.68 5.63
CA LEU A 449 19.55 11.58 5.70
C LEU A 449 18.05 12.00 5.69
N PRO A 450 17.58 13.01 6.46
CA PRO A 450 16.20 13.50 6.34
C PRO A 450 15.84 13.99 4.93
N CYS A 451 16.73 14.76 4.30
CA CYS A 451 16.51 15.30 2.95
C CYS A 451 16.51 14.19 1.90
N TRP A 452 17.45 13.26 1.99
CA TRP A 452 17.50 12.10 1.11
C TRP A 452 16.26 11.21 1.23
N LEU A 453 15.79 10.90 2.44
CA LEU A 453 14.56 10.13 2.61
C LEU A 453 13.34 10.87 2.04
N ASN A 454 13.29 12.20 2.14
CA ASN A 454 12.27 13.01 1.46
C ASN A 454 12.39 12.97 -0.07
N SER A 455 13.57 12.68 -0.62
CA SER A 455 13.80 12.51 -2.06
C SER A 455 13.33 11.15 -2.58
N ILE A 456 13.10 10.18 -1.70
CA ILE A 456 12.44 8.89 -1.99
C ILE A 456 10.92 9.06 -2.01
N ARG A 457 10.37 9.77 -1.02
CA ARG A 457 8.94 10.08 -0.93
C ARG A 457 8.69 11.27 0.00
N ASP A 458 7.71 12.11 -0.35
CA ASP A 458 7.25 13.18 0.54
C ASP A 458 6.92 12.63 1.93
N ASP A 459 7.41 13.32 2.97
CA ASP A 459 7.20 13.02 4.40
C ASP A 459 7.96 11.79 4.92
N TYR A 460 8.97 11.29 4.22
CA TYR A 460 9.78 10.16 4.68
C TYR A 460 11.02 10.58 5.48
N GLY A 461 11.43 11.86 5.41
CA GLY A 461 12.52 12.41 6.22
C GLY A 461 12.35 12.22 7.72
N ARG A 462 11.10 12.11 8.20
CA ARG A 462 10.80 11.82 9.61
C ARG A 462 11.30 10.46 10.10
N PHE A 463 11.58 9.51 9.19
CA PHE A 463 12.12 8.20 9.54
C PHE A 463 13.64 8.20 9.73
N ALA A 464 14.32 9.32 9.50
CA ALA A 464 15.76 9.45 9.72
C ALA A 464 16.26 8.93 11.09
N PRO A 465 15.55 9.12 12.23
CA PRO A 465 16.01 8.60 13.52
C PRO A 465 16.20 7.08 13.57
N PHE A 466 15.51 6.31 12.73
CA PHE A 466 15.66 4.85 12.67
C PHE A 466 16.94 4.39 11.98
N PHE A 467 17.65 5.31 11.33
CA PHE A 467 18.89 5.05 10.60
C PHE A 467 20.05 5.86 11.20
N GLU A 468 19.94 6.27 12.45
CA GLU A 468 21.04 6.95 13.14
C GLU A 468 22.29 6.07 13.16
N GLY A 469 23.43 6.66 12.78
CA GLY A 469 24.71 5.95 12.63
C GLY A 469 24.89 5.25 11.27
N PHE A 470 23.85 5.13 10.44
CA PHE A 470 23.98 4.55 9.10
C PHE A 470 24.29 5.60 8.05
N LYS A 471 25.13 5.23 7.09
CA LYS A 471 25.36 5.97 5.84
C LYS A 471 24.30 5.63 4.80
N TRP A 472 24.06 6.54 3.85
CA TRP A 472 23.00 6.34 2.84
C TRP A 472 23.23 5.07 2.01
N TYR A 473 24.48 4.72 1.71
CA TYR A 473 24.83 3.53 0.93
C TYR A 473 24.59 2.23 1.71
N GLU A 474 24.73 2.23 3.03
CA GLU A 474 24.37 1.09 3.89
C GLU A 474 22.84 0.95 3.96
N ILE A 475 22.11 2.07 4.00
CA ILE A 475 20.65 2.09 4.10
C ILE A 475 19.99 1.52 2.84
N ILE A 476 20.50 1.82 1.65
CA ILE A 476 19.91 1.31 0.39
C ILE A 476 20.03 -0.21 0.25
N GLU A 477 20.98 -0.83 0.94
CA GLU A 477 21.21 -2.27 0.95
C GLU A 477 20.33 -3.02 1.97
N LEU A 478 19.65 -2.29 2.87
CA LEU A 478 18.82 -2.91 3.90
C LEU A 478 17.64 -3.70 3.31
N SER A 479 17.48 -4.92 3.80
CA SER A 479 16.31 -5.76 3.56
C SER A 479 15.08 -5.29 4.35
N GLY A 480 13.90 -5.75 3.94
CA GLY A 480 12.65 -5.50 4.68
C GLY A 480 12.64 -6.08 6.09
N GLU A 481 13.45 -7.11 6.37
CA GLU A 481 13.60 -7.66 7.72
C GLU A 481 14.49 -6.76 8.57
N GLN A 482 15.62 -6.29 8.03
CA GLN A 482 16.51 -5.33 8.73
C GLN A 482 15.78 -4.03 9.06
N LEU A 483 14.99 -3.47 8.14
CA LEU A 483 14.13 -2.31 8.42
C LEU A 483 13.14 -2.58 9.57
N GLY A 484 12.63 -3.81 9.67
CA GLY A 484 11.79 -4.24 10.79
C GLY A 484 12.55 -4.28 12.11
N LYS A 485 13.79 -4.81 12.11
CA LYS A 485 14.70 -4.84 13.26
C LYS A 485 15.11 -3.45 13.74
N LEU A 486 15.20 -2.47 12.83
CA LEU A 486 15.42 -1.06 13.17
C LEU A 486 14.21 -0.41 13.86
N GLY A 487 13.03 -1.04 13.84
CA GLY A 487 11.82 -0.53 14.47
C GLY A 487 10.81 0.10 13.50
N ILE A 488 11.03 0.01 12.18
CA ILE A 488 10.06 0.44 11.16
C ILE A 488 9.06 -0.70 10.94
N LEU A 489 8.08 -0.83 11.85
CA LEU A 489 7.19 -1.99 11.94
C LEU A 489 6.08 -2.04 10.87
N ASP A 490 5.73 -0.91 10.26
CA ASP A 490 4.69 -0.87 9.23
C ASP A 490 5.17 -1.47 7.89
N TYR A 491 4.53 -2.55 7.45
CA TYR A 491 4.89 -3.26 6.21
C TYR A 491 4.84 -2.35 4.98
N GLU A 492 3.80 -1.52 4.87
CA GLU A 492 3.61 -0.68 3.69
C GLU A 492 4.71 0.38 3.61
N THR A 493 5.06 1.00 4.73
CA THR A 493 6.20 1.93 4.86
C THR A 493 7.51 1.27 4.46
N ARG A 494 7.83 0.06 4.97
CA ARG A 494 9.03 -0.69 4.55
C ARG A 494 9.02 -0.97 3.04
N ARG A 495 7.90 -1.43 2.49
CA ARG A 495 7.76 -1.71 1.06
C ARG A 495 8.03 -0.47 0.20
N ILE A 496 7.55 0.68 0.65
CA ILE A 496 7.76 1.96 -0.04
C ILE A 496 9.23 2.39 0.03
N LEU A 497 9.86 2.30 1.21
CA LEU A 497 11.29 2.56 1.38
C LEU A 497 12.13 1.69 0.44
N LEU A 498 11.93 0.37 0.45
CA LEU A 498 12.65 -0.57 -0.42
C LEU A 498 12.45 -0.26 -1.91
N ARG A 499 11.25 0.15 -2.32
CA ARG A 499 11.00 0.59 -3.70
C ARG A 499 11.78 1.87 -4.02
N GLY A 500 11.84 2.79 -3.07
CA GLY A 500 12.65 4.00 -3.14
C GLY A 500 14.14 3.70 -3.29
N PHE A 501 14.67 2.82 -2.45
CA PHE A 501 16.08 2.38 -2.51
C PHE A 501 16.41 1.77 -3.87
N LYS A 502 15.55 0.87 -4.38
CA LYS A 502 15.69 0.30 -5.73
C LYS A 502 15.65 1.35 -6.83
N ALA A 503 14.80 2.37 -6.70
CA ALA A 503 14.75 3.46 -7.67
C ALA A 503 16.03 4.31 -7.63
N GLN A 504 16.59 4.52 -6.44
CA GLN A 504 17.84 5.25 -6.25
C GLN A 504 19.04 4.48 -6.83
N ILE A 505 19.14 3.17 -6.59
CA ILE A 505 20.15 2.29 -7.19
C ILE A 505 20.12 2.40 -8.72
N ARG A 506 18.92 2.31 -9.32
CA ARG A 506 18.76 2.51 -10.77
C ARG A 506 19.17 3.90 -11.25
N ALA A 507 18.95 4.93 -10.44
CA ALA A 507 19.37 6.29 -10.79
C ALA A 507 20.91 6.41 -10.85
N PHE A 508 21.63 5.73 -9.96
CA PHE A 508 23.11 5.63 -10.00
C PHE A 508 23.56 4.89 -11.26
N GLU A 509 22.96 3.73 -11.56
CA GLU A 509 23.25 2.92 -12.76
C GLU A 509 23.06 3.74 -14.06
N VAL A 510 21.92 4.42 -14.20
CA VAL A 510 21.60 5.25 -15.38
C VAL A 510 22.61 6.39 -15.57
N GLN A 511 23.11 6.95 -14.47
CA GLN A 511 24.10 8.02 -14.49
C GLN A 511 25.54 7.52 -14.58
N LYS A 512 25.75 6.19 -14.68
CA LYS A 512 27.05 5.53 -14.70
C LYS A 512 27.92 5.94 -13.51
N ILE A 513 27.29 6.13 -12.35
CA ILE A 513 27.96 6.42 -11.09
C ILE A 513 28.18 5.08 -10.41
N ASP A 514 29.45 4.68 -10.25
CA ASP A 514 29.80 3.51 -9.46
C ASP A 514 29.68 3.85 -7.96
N ILE A 515 28.74 3.18 -7.28
CA ILE A 515 28.51 3.36 -5.85
C ILE A 515 29.79 3.02 -5.06
N ASN A 516 30.52 1.97 -5.47
CA ASN A 516 31.75 1.56 -4.78
C ASN A 516 32.84 2.62 -4.92
N GLU A 517 32.96 3.26 -6.10
CA GLU A 517 33.91 4.35 -6.31
C GLU A 517 33.58 5.56 -5.40
N VAL A 518 32.28 5.90 -5.27
CA VAL A 518 31.83 6.97 -4.37
C VAL A 518 32.14 6.64 -2.91
N VAL A 519 31.84 5.41 -2.48
CA VAL A 519 32.11 4.93 -1.11
C VAL A 519 33.61 4.92 -0.80
N ASN A 520 34.43 4.44 -1.73
CA ASN A 520 35.90 4.42 -1.57
C ASN A 520 36.49 5.83 -1.45
N LYS A 521 35.96 6.79 -2.21
CA LYS A 521 36.35 8.20 -2.09
C LYS A 521 35.94 8.82 -0.75
N GLU A 522 34.76 8.47 -0.23
CA GLU A 522 34.29 8.96 1.08
C GLU A 522 35.17 8.40 2.21
N ASN A 523 35.47 7.09 2.17
CA ASN A 523 36.28 6.42 3.19
C ASN A 523 37.76 6.83 3.18
N SER A 524 38.31 7.20 2.02
CA SER A 524 39.69 7.71 1.92
C SER A 524 39.86 9.14 2.43
N GLY A 525 38.76 9.85 2.74
CA GLY A 525 38.79 11.25 3.17
C GLY A 525 39.11 12.26 2.06
N ASP A 526 39.32 11.78 0.82
CA ASP A 526 39.67 12.62 -0.34
C ASP A 526 38.54 13.56 -0.78
N ILE A 527 37.29 13.29 -0.37
CA ILE A 527 36.13 14.12 -0.73
C ILE A 527 36.17 15.51 -0.08
N ASN A 528 36.85 15.69 1.06
CA ASN A 528 36.69 16.90 1.87
C ASN A 528 37.52 18.13 1.44
N LYS A 529 38.42 18.02 0.45
CA LYS A 529 39.15 19.19 -0.08
C LYS A 529 39.10 19.35 -1.61
N GLY A 530 38.86 18.27 -2.37
CA GLY A 530 38.84 18.29 -3.83
C GLY A 530 37.46 18.45 -4.47
N SER A 531 36.36 18.06 -3.79
CA SER A 531 35.06 17.81 -4.44
C SER A 531 34.40 19.04 -5.08
N LYS A 532 34.57 20.26 -4.53
CA LYS A 532 34.06 21.48 -5.20
C LYS A 532 34.77 21.78 -6.53
N LYS A 533 36.06 21.42 -6.67
CA LYS A 533 36.83 21.60 -7.92
C LYS A 533 36.72 20.38 -8.85
N GLU A 534 36.70 19.15 -8.33
CA GLU A 534 36.66 17.94 -9.15
C GLU A 534 35.26 17.61 -9.70
N ILE A 535 34.18 18.00 -9.02
CA ILE A 535 32.83 17.99 -9.61
C ILE A 535 32.73 19.01 -10.76
N SER A 536 33.53 20.09 -10.74
CA SER A 536 33.71 21.00 -11.88
C SER A 536 34.51 20.35 -13.02
N VAL A 537 35.52 19.53 -12.72
CA VAL A 537 36.29 18.79 -13.73
C VAL A 537 35.45 17.70 -14.41
N TYR A 538 34.62 16.95 -13.65
CA TYR A 538 33.67 16.00 -14.24
C TYR A 538 32.56 16.70 -15.05
N ARG A 539 32.12 17.90 -14.65
CA ARG A 539 31.20 18.74 -15.45
C ARG A 539 31.83 19.20 -16.77
N ASN A 540 33.13 19.51 -16.79
CA ASN A 540 33.84 19.92 -18.02
C ASN A 540 34.16 18.74 -18.93
N LYS A 541 34.45 17.54 -18.40
CA LYS A 541 34.68 16.33 -19.19
C LYS A 541 33.44 15.88 -19.98
N ILE A 542 32.25 16.00 -19.37
CA ILE A 542 30.96 15.70 -20.04
C ILE A 542 30.54 16.80 -21.02
N ARG A 543 30.98 18.04 -20.82
CA ARG A 543 30.73 19.16 -21.75
C ARG A 543 31.61 19.06 -23.00
N ASN A 544 32.87 18.68 -22.83
CA ASN A 544 33.83 18.54 -23.93
C ASN A 544 33.67 17.25 -24.75
N SER A 545 33.01 16.22 -24.20
CA SER A 545 32.66 15.01 -24.97
C SER A 545 31.43 15.19 -25.88
N LYS A 546 30.75 16.34 -25.81
CA LYS A 546 29.61 16.68 -26.70
C LYS A 546 29.98 17.68 -27.80
N THR A 547 31.14 18.33 -27.73
CA THR A 547 31.60 19.29 -28.74
C THR A 547 32.61 18.71 -29.73
N ASN A 548 33.09 17.48 -29.52
CA ASN A 548 34.00 16.79 -30.45
C ASN A 548 33.31 15.60 -31.13
N GLY A 549 32.11 15.83 -31.66
CA GLY A 549 31.44 14.96 -32.61
C GLY A 549 31.05 15.77 -33.83
N ASN A 550 32.05 16.09 -34.66
CA ASN A 550 31.88 16.30 -36.09
C ASN A 550 32.00 14.95 -36.79
#